data_AF-A0A8G1RT10-F1
#
_entry.id   AF-A0A8G1RT10-F1
#
_cell.length_a   1.000
_cell.length_b   1.000
_cell.length_c   1.000
_cell.angle_alpha   90.00
_cell.angle_beta   90.00
_cell.angle_gamma   90.00
#
_symmetry.space_group_name_H-M   'P 1'
#
loop_
_entity.id
_entity.type
_entity.pdbx_description
1 polymer ?
#
loop_
_entity_poly.entity_id
_entity_poly.type
_entity_poly.pdbx_seq_one_letter_code
_entity_poly.pdbx_strand_id
1 'polypeptide(L)'
;MAIWGILGRRIEHKELNALMDKIKHVVGLQNDLIGLEKDIRSGECMNSVLILARSGQVGDVVNEQKTILARAQRVYEMHNQLVIEAVEIAQNFLSRPIIDMTSEEKVAAMETILLVAQHHLHWSTSARRYDVVDQ
;
A
#
# COMPACT_ATOMS: atom_id res chain seq x y z
N MET A 1 -27.12 -7.61 0.60
CA MET A 1 -26.44 -8.88 0.98
C MET A 1 -25.97 -9.63 -0.26
N ALA A 2 -24.93 -9.12 -0.97
CA ALA A 2 -24.45 -9.73 -2.22
C ALA A 2 -22.91 -9.83 -2.31
N ILE A 3 -22.17 -9.32 -1.32
CA ILE A 3 -20.70 -9.28 -1.33
C ILE A 3 -20.11 -10.69 -1.05
N TRP A 4 -20.79 -11.49 -0.21
CA TRP A 4 -20.35 -12.84 0.12
C TRP A 4 -20.65 -13.90 -0.96
N GLY A 5 -21.53 -13.60 -1.91
CA GLY A 5 -21.89 -14.55 -2.98
C GLY A 5 -20.80 -14.70 -4.05
N ILE A 6 -20.10 -13.60 -4.36
CA ILE A 6 -19.01 -13.57 -5.35
C ILE A 6 -17.70 -14.10 -4.72
N LEU A 7 -17.47 -13.81 -3.44
CA LEU A 7 -16.32 -14.33 -2.67
C LEU A 7 -16.52 -15.77 -2.13
N GLY A 8 -17.74 -16.31 -2.21
CA GLY A 8 -18.13 -17.59 -1.61
C GLY A 8 -17.85 -18.83 -2.47
N ARG A 9 -17.53 -18.66 -3.76
CA ARG A 9 -16.96 -19.76 -4.55
C ARG A 9 -15.48 -19.84 -4.22
N ARG A 10 -15.07 -20.88 -3.49
CA ARG A 10 -13.66 -21.22 -3.26
C ARG A 10 -12.98 -21.52 -4.59
N ILE A 11 -12.57 -20.48 -5.28
CA ILE A 11 -11.54 -20.54 -6.29
C ILE A 11 -10.48 -19.57 -5.80
N GLU A 12 -9.48 -20.12 -5.11
CA GLU A 12 -8.28 -19.41 -4.71
C GLU A 12 -7.49 -19.09 -5.99
N HIS A 13 -7.89 -18.04 -6.69
CA HIS A 13 -7.08 -17.48 -7.74
C HIS A 13 -5.85 -16.87 -7.08
N LYS A 14 -4.71 -17.54 -7.22
CA LYS A 14 -3.43 -17.12 -6.65
C LYS A 14 -3.11 -15.66 -6.98
N GLU A 15 -3.52 -15.21 -8.16
CA GLU A 15 -3.34 -13.83 -8.61
C GLU A 15 -4.27 -12.84 -7.90
N LEU A 16 -5.49 -13.22 -7.53
CA LEU A 16 -6.36 -12.38 -6.68
C LEU A 16 -5.72 -12.19 -5.30
N ASN A 17 -5.22 -13.28 -4.72
CA ASN A 17 -4.53 -13.23 -3.42
C ASN A 17 -3.25 -12.41 -3.51
N ALA A 18 -2.44 -12.62 -4.55
CA ALA A 18 -1.24 -11.84 -4.79
C ALA A 18 -1.56 -10.35 -4.94
N LEU A 19 -2.60 -10.00 -5.70
CA LEU A 19 -3.04 -8.62 -5.87
C LEU A 19 -3.48 -8.01 -4.53
N MET A 20 -4.31 -8.72 -3.76
CA MET A 20 -4.75 -8.26 -2.44
C MET A 20 -3.56 -8.02 -1.50
N ASP A 21 -2.57 -8.91 -1.50
CA ASP A 21 -1.38 -8.75 -0.66
C ASP A 21 -0.51 -7.56 -1.09
N LYS A 22 -0.36 -7.33 -2.41
CA LYS A 22 0.29 -6.12 -2.92
C LYS A 22 -0.44 -4.86 -2.47
N ILE A 23 -1.76 -4.83 -2.57
CA ILE A 23 -2.57 -3.67 -2.16
C ILE A 23 -2.49 -3.42 -0.65
N LYS A 24 -2.47 -4.47 0.19
CA LYS A 24 -2.23 -4.30 1.64
C LYS A 24 -0.89 -3.61 1.91
N HIS A 25 0.17 -4.01 1.21
CA HIS A 25 1.48 -3.38 1.37
C HIS A 25 1.49 -1.93 0.86
N VAL A 26 0.86 -1.66 -0.30
CA VAL A 26 0.70 -0.29 -0.82
C VAL A 26 0.00 0.60 0.21
N VAL A 27 -1.12 0.14 0.77
CA VAL A 27 -1.87 0.86 1.81
C VAL A 27 -1.03 1.08 3.08
N GLY A 28 -0.26 0.08 3.50
CA GLY A 28 0.67 0.21 4.62
C GLY A 28 1.73 1.30 4.38
N LEU A 29 2.38 1.29 3.22
CA LEU A 29 3.39 2.30 2.89
C LEU A 29 2.79 3.71 2.72
N GLN A 30 1.55 3.82 2.22
CA GLN A 30 0.83 5.09 2.19
C GLN A 30 0.61 5.64 3.59
N ASN A 31 0.25 4.80 4.56
CA ASN A 31 0.12 5.21 5.96
C ASN A 31 1.45 5.68 6.53
N ASP A 32 2.52 4.93 6.30
CA ASP A 32 3.85 5.28 6.80
C ASP A 32 4.36 6.60 6.21
N LEU A 33 4.17 6.84 4.91
CA LEU A 33 4.64 8.04 4.24
C LEU A 33 3.84 9.29 4.65
N ILE A 34 2.50 9.19 4.67
CA ILE A 34 1.62 10.31 5.00
C ILE A 34 1.65 10.61 6.50
N GLY A 35 1.74 9.57 7.34
CA GLY A 35 1.81 9.69 8.79
C GLY A 35 3.19 9.98 9.36
N LEU A 36 4.23 10.03 8.52
CA LEU A 36 5.63 10.14 8.97
C LEU A 36 5.85 11.27 9.97
N GLU A 37 5.34 12.47 9.70
CA GLU A 37 5.55 13.61 10.58
C GLU A 37 4.90 13.40 11.96
N LYS A 38 3.66 12.89 11.98
CA LYS A 38 2.95 12.54 13.20
C LYS A 38 3.70 11.45 13.98
N ASP A 39 4.19 10.42 13.29
CA ASP A 39 4.90 9.31 13.92
C ASP A 39 6.20 9.78 14.56
N ILE A 40 6.96 10.68 13.90
CA ILE A 40 8.14 11.33 14.45
C ILE A 40 7.79 12.09 15.73
N ARG A 41 6.74 12.92 15.73
CA ARG A 41 6.37 13.74 16.90
C ARG A 41 5.83 12.91 18.06
N SER A 42 5.10 11.83 17.77
CA SER A 42 4.52 10.95 18.79
C SER A 42 5.51 9.91 19.34
N GLY A 43 6.68 9.77 18.71
CA GLY A 43 7.67 8.75 19.07
C GLY A 43 7.29 7.33 18.61
N GLU A 44 6.26 7.21 17.76
CA GLU A 44 5.91 5.94 17.12
C GLU A 44 7.10 5.46 16.28
N CYS A 45 7.42 4.18 16.39
CA CYS A 45 8.63 3.59 15.81
C CYS A 45 8.34 2.58 14.71
N MET A 46 7.10 2.08 14.63
CA MET A 46 6.66 1.12 13.62
C MET A 46 6.26 1.84 12.33
N ASN A 47 7.21 2.55 11.73
CA ASN A 47 7.09 3.22 10.44
C ASN A 47 8.27 2.81 9.55
N SER A 48 8.00 2.38 8.32
CA SER A 48 9.03 1.86 7.41
C SER A 48 10.20 2.83 7.17
N VAL A 49 9.95 4.14 7.14
CA VAL A 49 10.99 5.16 6.99
C VAL A 49 11.90 5.18 8.21
N LEU A 50 11.31 5.14 9.41
CA LEU A 50 12.03 5.17 10.68
C LEU A 50 12.82 3.87 10.91
N ILE A 51 12.25 2.73 10.54
CA ILE A 51 12.94 1.42 10.60
C ILE A 51 14.17 1.44 9.69
N LEU A 52 14.03 1.90 8.44
CA LEU A 52 15.17 2.02 7.51
C LEU A 52 16.22 3.01 8.02
N ALA A 53 15.80 4.11 8.65
CA ALA A 53 16.73 5.08 9.24
C ALA A 53 17.56 4.46 10.39
N ARG A 54 16.94 3.61 11.22
CA ARG A 54 17.60 2.93 12.34
C ARG A 54 18.51 1.76 11.93
N SER A 55 18.27 1.16 10.76
CA SER A 55 19.11 0.07 10.24
C SER A 55 20.45 0.50 9.64
N GLY A 56 20.72 1.81 9.55
CA GLY A 56 22.04 2.34 9.15
C GLY A 56 23.09 2.14 10.23
N GLN A 57 24.36 1.96 9.85
CA GLN A 57 25.46 1.78 10.81
C GLN A 57 25.55 2.98 11.78
N VAL A 58 25.78 2.67 13.06
CA VAL A 58 26.08 3.62 14.13
C VAL A 58 27.32 4.43 13.73
N GLY A 59 27.12 5.67 13.26
CA GLY A 59 28.21 6.55 12.84
C GLY A 59 27.81 7.69 11.90
N ASP A 60 26.72 7.54 11.14
CA ASP A 60 26.28 8.53 10.13
C ASP A 60 25.27 9.56 10.67
N VAL A 61 25.49 10.04 11.90
CA VAL A 61 24.62 11.00 12.61
C VAL A 61 24.79 12.44 12.07
N VAL A 62 25.43 12.64 10.92
CA VAL A 62 25.82 13.99 10.47
C VAL A 62 24.64 14.80 9.93
N ASN A 63 23.50 14.17 9.58
CA ASN A 63 22.25 14.90 9.34
C ASN A 63 21.02 13.97 9.35
N GLU A 64 20.40 13.81 10.52
CA GLU A 64 19.21 12.97 10.73
C GLU A 64 18.08 13.27 9.72
N GLN A 65 17.89 14.55 9.37
CA GLN A 65 16.84 14.96 8.46
C GLN A 65 17.13 14.61 6.99
N LYS A 66 18.39 14.74 6.53
CA LYS A 66 18.78 14.23 5.20
C LYS A 66 18.64 12.70 5.12
N THR A 67 18.96 12.00 6.20
CA THR A 67 18.77 10.55 6.29
C THR A 67 17.30 10.18 6.20
N ILE A 68 16.41 10.84 6.95
CA ILE A 68 14.95 10.60 6.90
C ILE A 68 14.41 10.84 5.49
N LEU A 69 14.78 11.94 4.84
CA LEU A 69 14.33 12.23 3.47
C LEU A 69 14.80 11.16 2.46
N ALA A 70 16.06 10.75 2.54
CA ALA A 70 16.58 9.69 1.68
C ALA A 70 15.87 8.34 1.92
N ARG A 71 15.51 8.02 3.17
CA ARG A 71 14.74 6.81 3.49
C ARG A 71 13.28 6.93 3.07
N ALA A 72 12.65 8.10 3.21
CA ALA A 72 11.30 8.36 2.73
C ALA A 72 11.23 8.19 1.20
N GLN A 73 12.21 8.72 0.48
CA GLN A 73 12.35 8.51 -0.96
C GLN A 73 12.43 7.02 -1.30
N ARG A 74 13.20 6.24 -0.54
CA ARG A 74 13.29 4.79 -0.75
C ARG A 74 11.97 4.07 -0.52
N VAL A 75 11.22 4.43 0.53
CA VAL A 75 9.89 3.87 0.79
C VAL A 75 8.89 4.27 -0.29
N TYR A 76 8.97 5.50 -0.79
CA TYR A 76 8.16 5.97 -1.92
C TYR A 76 8.44 5.16 -3.21
N GLU A 77 9.70 4.87 -3.52
CA GLU A 77 10.05 3.98 -4.63
C GLU A 77 9.50 2.56 -4.45
N MET A 78 9.58 2.01 -3.24
CA MET A 78 9.00 0.70 -2.92
C MET A 78 7.48 0.69 -3.11
N HIS A 79 6.80 1.75 -2.67
CA HIS A 79 5.36 1.94 -2.92
C HIS A 79 5.06 1.93 -4.42
N ASN A 80 5.76 2.73 -5.22
CA ASN A 80 5.51 2.81 -6.65
C ASN A 80 5.77 1.48 -7.36
N GLN A 81 6.81 0.76 -6.97
CA GLN A 81 7.10 -0.57 -7.50
C GLN A 81 5.96 -1.55 -7.20
N LEU A 82 5.42 -1.55 -5.97
CA LEU A 82 4.28 -2.39 -5.60
C LEU A 82 3.00 -2.03 -6.38
N VAL A 83 2.77 -0.74 -6.64
CA VAL A 83 1.64 -0.30 -7.47
C VAL A 83 1.78 -0.80 -8.91
N ILE A 84 2.98 -0.70 -9.50
CA ILE A 84 3.25 -1.21 -10.85
C ILE A 84 2.98 -2.72 -10.91
N GLU A 85 3.53 -3.49 -9.96
CA GLU A 85 3.32 -4.93 -9.89
C GLU A 85 1.84 -5.30 -9.71
N ALA A 86 1.09 -4.53 -8.91
CA ALA A 86 -0.34 -4.73 -8.74
C ALA A 86 -1.11 -4.51 -10.05
N VAL A 87 -0.77 -3.47 -10.81
CA VAL A 87 -1.37 -3.20 -12.13
C VAL A 87 -1.02 -4.30 -13.13
N GLU A 88 0.22 -4.78 -13.15
CA GLU A 88 0.64 -5.89 -14.02
C GLU A 88 -0.11 -7.19 -13.71
N ILE A 89 -0.25 -7.54 -12.42
CA ILE A 89 -1.04 -8.70 -11.99
C ILE A 89 -2.48 -8.58 -12.48
N ALA A 90 -3.08 -7.39 -12.34
CA ALA A 90 -4.44 -7.15 -12.77
C ALA A 90 -4.60 -7.29 -14.30
N GLN A 91 -3.69 -6.70 -15.08
CA GLN A 91 -3.68 -6.82 -16.53
C GLN A 91 -3.53 -8.28 -17.00
N ASN A 92 -2.61 -9.02 -16.39
CA ASN A 92 -2.39 -10.44 -16.68
C ASN A 92 -3.59 -11.31 -16.30
N PHE A 93 -4.27 -10.97 -15.21
CA PHE A 93 -5.51 -11.64 -14.82
C PHE A 93 -6.63 -11.39 -15.83
N LEU A 94 -6.76 -10.15 -16.30
CA LEU A 94 -7.79 -9.75 -17.27
C LEU A 94 -7.56 -10.36 -18.66
N SER A 95 -6.32 -10.53 -19.11
CA SER A 95 -5.99 -10.99 -20.47
C SER A 95 -6.22 -12.48 -20.73
N ARG A 96 -6.27 -13.32 -19.69
CA ARG A 96 -6.39 -14.78 -19.83
C ARG A 96 -7.80 -15.31 -19.56
N PRO A 97 -8.25 -16.38 -20.23
CA PRO A 97 -9.52 -17.02 -19.89
C PRO A 97 -9.45 -17.67 -18.50
N ILE A 98 -10.51 -17.51 -17.71
CA ILE A 98 -10.69 -18.17 -16.41
C ILE A 98 -11.96 -19.00 -16.50
N ILE A 99 -11.85 -20.31 -16.26
CA ILE A 99 -12.93 -21.29 -16.54
C ILE A 99 -14.23 -20.94 -15.79
N ASP A 100 -14.11 -20.36 -14.59
CA ASP A 100 -15.24 -20.15 -13.68
C ASP A 100 -15.55 -18.67 -13.38
N MET A 101 -15.06 -17.74 -14.20
CA MET A 101 -15.37 -16.31 -14.06
C MET A 101 -15.72 -15.69 -15.40
N THR A 102 -16.80 -14.90 -15.44
CA THR A 102 -17.11 -14.05 -16.59
C THR A 102 -16.11 -12.91 -16.71
N SER A 103 -15.98 -12.33 -17.90
CA SER A 103 -15.15 -11.13 -18.10
C SER A 103 -15.56 -9.98 -17.19
N GLU A 104 -16.86 -9.81 -16.95
CA GLU A 104 -17.42 -8.78 -16.07
C GLU A 104 -17.04 -9.02 -14.60
N GLU A 105 -17.14 -10.26 -14.13
CA GLU A 105 -16.72 -10.63 -12.77
C GLU A 105 -15.22 -10.38 -12.55
N LYS A 106 -14.40 -10.67 -13.56
CA LYS A 106 -12.96 -10.40 -13.50
C LYS A 106 -12.66 -8.91 -13.42
N VAL A 107 -13.29 -8.10 -14.27
CA VAL A 107 -13.12 -6.63 -14.26
C VAL A 107 -13.56 -6.08 -12.90
N ALA A 108 -14.74 -6.44 -12.43
CA ALA A 108 -15.26 -5.98 -11.16
C ALA A 108 -14.34 -6.35 -9.99
N ALA A 109 -13.78 -7.57 -9.96
CA ALA A 109 -12.84 -7.99 -8.93
C ALA A 109 -11.54 -7.15 -8.95
N MET A 110 -10.96 -6.93 -10.13
CA MET A 110 -9.72 -6.16 -10.29
C MET A 110 -9.90 -4.69 -9.92
N GLU A 111 -10.93 -4.06 -10.45
CA GLU A 111 -11.24 -2.66 -10.16
C GLU A 111 -11.49 -2.46 -8.68
N THR A 112 -12.29 -3.34 -8.04
CA THR A 112 -12.58 -3.24 -6.60
C THR A 112 -11.31 -3.29 -5.76
N ILE A 113 -10.39 -4.22 -6.06
CA ILE A 113 -9.15 -4.37 -5.28
C ILE A 113 -8.22 -3.17 -5.50
N LEU A 114 -8.03 -2.72 -6.74
CA LEU A 114 -7.18 -1.55 -7.05
C LEU A 114 -7.73 -0.26 -6.45
N LEU A 115 -9.06 -0.10 -6.44
CA LEU A 115 -9.74 1.07 -5.91
C LEU A 115 -9.48 1.28 -4.42
N VAL A 116 -9.18 0.20 -3.66
CA VAL A 116 -8.82 0.30 -2.24
C VAL A 116 -7.59 1.20 -2.04
N ALA A 117 -6.52 1.03 -2.83
CA ALA A 117 -5.32 1.86 -2.69
C ALA A 117 -5.59 3.33 -3.06
N GLN A 118 -6.46 3.58 -4.04
CA GLN A 118 -6.85 4.95 -4.43
C GLN A 118 -7.69 5.63 -3.35
N HIS A 119 -8.73 4.95 -2.85
CA HIS A 119 -9.55 5.47 -1.77
C HIS A 119 -8.76 5.69 -0.49
N HIS A 120 -7.85 4.77 -0.16
CA HIS A 120 -7.01 4.92 1.00
C HIS A 120 -6.09 6.14 0.89
N LEU A 121 -5.44 6.35 -0.25
CA LEU A 121 -4.62 7.54 -0.49
C LEU A 121 -5.46 8.83 -0.36
N HIS A 122 -6.64 8.86 -0.98
CA HIS A 122 -7.55 10.01 -0.88
C HIS A 122 -7.98 10.27 0.57
N TRP A 123 -8.34 9.21 1.31
CA TRP A 123 -8.75 9.33 2.70
C TRP A 123 -7.57 9.80 3.57
N SER A 124 -6.40 9.21 3.43
CA SER A 124 -5.22 9.56 4.23
C SER A 124 -4.75 10.99 3.97
N THR A 125 -4.95 11.54 2.77
CA THR A 125 -4.61 12.93 2.47
C THR A 125 -5.69 13.95 2.84
N SER A 126 -6.92 13.52 3.12
CA SER A 126 -8.05 14.40 3.49
C SER A 126 -8.50 14.26 4.94
N ALA A 127 -8.09 13.20 5.63
CA ALA A 127 -8.47 12.93 7.00
C ALA A 127 -7.59 13.67 8.00
N ARG A 128 -8.23 14.29 9.01
CA ARG A 128 -7.55 14.93 10.15
C ARG A 128 -6.69 13.99 11.00
N ARG A 129 -6.75 12.67 10.74
CA ARG A 129 -5.99 11.65 11.48
C ARG A 129 -4.48 11.85 11.39
N TYR A 130 -4.02 12.41 10.27
CA TYR A 130 -2.62 12.70 9.98
C TYR A 130 -2.28 14.17 10.20
N ASP A 131 -3.26 15.01 10.54
CA ASP A 131 -3.01 16.40 10.89
C ASP A 131 -2.12 16.45 12.11
N VAL A 132 -1.11 17.28 11.99
CA VAL A 132 -0.17 17.52 13.06
C VAL A 132 -0.69 18.69 13.87
N VAL A 133 -1.39 18.38 14.96
CA VAL A 133 -1.87 19.40 15.89
C VAL A 133 -0.68 19.80 16.77
N ASP A 134 -0.21 21.04 16.64
CA ASP A 134 0.76 21.61 17.57
C ASP A 134 0.15 21.56 18.99
N GLN A 135 0.82 20.86 19.91
CA GLN A 135 0.54 20.90 21.35
C GLN A 135 1.43 21.94 22.02
#